data_AF-A0A8J7MC42-F1
#
_entry.id   AF-A0A8J7MC42-F1
#
_cell.length_a   1.000
_cell.length_b   1.000
_cell.length_c   1.000
_cell.angle_alpha   90.00
_cell.angle_beta   90.00
_cell.angle_gamma   90.00
#
_symmetry.space_group_name_H-M   'P 1'
#
loop_
_entity.id
_entity.type
_entity.pdbx_description
1 polymer ?
#
loop_
_entity_poly.entity_id
_entity_poly.type
_entity_poly.pdbx_seq_one_letter_code
_entity_poly.pdbx_strand_id
1 'polypeptide(L)'
;MAKKRASWVQVCMGLSKTILHTRELRRKILFQLLIFLLIIVVLGAWPLAGFLGKHVWLFVIWWFGCVFYTLLVILLAIYDMLMVMKGR
;
A
#
# COMPACT_ATOMS: atom_id res chain seq x y z
N MET A 1 -31.82 -6.67 -19.59
CA MET A 1 -30.60 -5.88 -19.27
C MET A 1 -29.55 -6.80 -18.68
N ALA A 2 -28.47 -7.10 -19.41
CA ALA A 2 -27.42 -8.01 -18.95
C ALA A 2 -26.61 -7.35 -17.81
N LYS A 3 -26.69 -7.94 -16.61
CA LYS A 3 -25.95 -7.54 -15.41
C LYS A 3 -24.47 -7.82 -15.67
N LYS A 4 -23.73 -6.87 -16.24
CA LYS A 4 -22.26 -6.98 -16.39
C LYS A 4 -21.70 -7.28 -15.01
N ARG A 5 -21.15 -8.47 -14.81
CA ARG A 5 -20.31 -8.78 -13.64
C ARG A 5 -19.20 -7.75 -13.67
N ALA A 6 -19.28 -6.74 -12.80
CA ALA A 6 -18.21 -5.77 -12.65
C ALA A 6 -16.96 -6.58 -12.30
N SER A 7 -16.04 -6.67 -13.25
CA SER A 7 -14.77 -7.35 -13.02
C SER A 7 -14.10 -6.59 -11.87
N TRP A 8 -13.67 -7.30 -10.83
CA TRP A 8 -12.99 -6.73 -9.66
C TRP A 8 -11.87 -5.76 -10.07
N VAL A 9 -11.24 -6.05 -11.22
CA VAL A 9 -10.22 -5.22 -11.85
C VAL A 9 -10.77 -3.84 -12.27
N GLN A 10 -11.97 -3.77 -12.85
CA GLN A 10 -12.62 -2.50 -13.23
C GLN A 10 -13.04 -1.67 -12.02
N VAL A 11 -13.46 -2.32 -10.92
CA VAL A 11 -13.78 -1.66 -9.66
C VAL A 11 -12.52 -1.08 -9.03
N CYS A 12 -11.44 -1.85 -8.98
CA CYS A 12 -10.13 -1.37 -8.51
C CYS A 12 -9.63 -0.19 -9.36
N MET A 13 -9.65 -0.30 -10.70
CA MET A 13 -9.21 0.80 -11.58
C MET A 13 -10.08 2.05 -11.45
N GLY A 14 -11.40 1.91 -11.29
CA GLY A 14 -12.32 3.01 -11.07
C GLY A 14 -12.05 3.72 -9.75
N LEU A 15 -11.90 2.96 -8.66
CA LEU A 15 -11.54 3.49 -7.35
C LEU A 15 -10.18 4.18 -7.38
N SER A 16 -9.16 3.57 -7.99
CA SER A 16 -7.84 4.17 -8.13
C SER A 16 -7.90 5.53 -8.83
N LYS A 17 -8.64 5.66 -9.94
CA LYS A 17 -8.81 6.95 -10.64
C LYS A 17 -9.48 8.01 -9.77
N THR A 18 -10.56 7.66 -9.07
CA THR A 18 -11.28 8.59 -8.19
C THR A 18 -10.44 9.03 -7.00
N ILE A 19 -9.69 8.08 -6.41
CA ILE A 19 -8.75 8.34 -5.32
C ILE A 19 -7.61 9.27 -5.75
N LEU A 20 -7.06 9.06 -6.95
CA LEU A 20 -5.93 9.84 -7.47
C LEU A 20 -6.31 11.28 -7.81
N HIS A 21 -7.57 11.51 -8.20
CA HIS A 21 -8.08 12.83 -8.59
C HIS A 21 -8.25 13.79 -7.40
N THR A 22 -8.62 13.28 -6.23
CA THR A 22 -8.91 14.12 -5.05
C THR A 22 -7.71 14.20 -4.11
N ARG A 23 -7.14 15.40 -3.95
CA ARG A 23 -5.96 15.66 -3.10
C ARG A 23 -6.14 15.22 -1.64
N GLU A 24 -7.34 15.38 -1.09
CA GLU A 24 -7.63 14.95 0.30
C GLU A 24 -7.67 13.43 0.44
N LEU A 25 -8.28 12.72 -0.52
CA LEU A 25 -8.36 11.26 -0.49
C LEU A 25 -6.97 10.63 -0.65
N ARG A 26 -6.15 11.17 -1.54
CA ARG A 26 -4.78 10.68 -1.76
C ARG A 26 -3.93 10.76 -0.49
N ARG A 27 -3.98 11.88 0.24
CA ARG A 27 -3.25 12.04 1.51
C ARG A 27 -3.80 11.14 2.62
N LYS A 28 -5.13 10.99 2.73
CA LYS A 28 -5.74 10.07 3.71
C LYS A 28 -5.32 8.61 3.46
N ILE A 29 -5.30 8.19 2.19
CA ILE A 29 -4.92 6.83 1.81
C ILE A 29 -3.44 6.61 2.04
N LEU A 30 -2.58 7.55 1.66
CA LEU A 30 -1.14 7.46 1.93
C LEU A 30 -0.87 7.34 3.43
N PHE A 31 -1.55 8.14 4.26
CA PHE A 31 -1.45 8.06 5.72
C PHE A 31 -1.91 6.70 6.26
N GLN A 32 -3.03 6.17 5.77
CA GLN A 32 -3.54 4.86 6.16
C GLN A 32 -2.59 3.71 5.74
N LEU A 33 -2.02 3.78 4.54
CA LEU A 33 -1.02 2.81 4.05
C LEU A 33 0.27 2.88 4.86
N LEU A 34 0.71 4.08 5.27
CA LEU A 34 1.86 4.26 6.15
C LEU A 34 1.63 3.64 7.54
N ILE A 35 0.47 3.90 8.16
CA ILE A 35 0.12 3.29 9.45
C ILE A 35 0.10 1.77 9.32
N PHE A 36 -0.51 1.25 8.26
CA PHE A 36 -0.57 -0.18 8.00
C PHE A 36 0.83 -0.80 7.83
N LEU A 37 1.73 -0.14 7.09
CA LEU A 37 3.13 -0.55 6.96
C LEU A 37 3.82 -0.60 8.32
N LEU A 38 3.68 0.44 9.15
CA LEU A 38 4.29 0.49 10.48
C LEU A 38 3.79 -0.66 11.36
N ILE A 39 2.50 -0.96 11.33
CA ILE A 39 1.92 -2.08 12.07
C ILE A 39 2.54 -3.40 11.60
N ILE A 40 2.61 -3.66 10.30
CA ILE A 40 3.21 -4.89 9.75
C ILE A 40 4.68 -5.03 10.17
N VAL A 41 5.45 -3.95 10.11
CA VAL A 41 6.87 -3.95 10.48
C VAL A 41 7.03 -4.24 11.98
N VAL A 42 6.25 -3.57 12.84
CA VAL A 42 6.30 -3.80 14.29
C VAL A 42 5.89 -5.23 14.64
N LEU A 43 4.84 -5.75 14.00
CA LEU A 43 4.41 -7.13 14.17
C LEU A 43 5.50 -8.12 13.75
N GLY A 44 6.15 -7.88 12.61
CA GLY A 44 7.26 -8.69 12.11
C GLY A 44 8.50 -8.67 13.01
N ALA A 45 8.80 -7.52 13.61
CA ALA A 45 10.01 -7.31 14.40
C ALA A 45 9.89 -7.78 15.85
N TRP A 46 8.66 -7.86 16.41
CA TRP A 46 8.48 -8.10 17.84
C TRP A 46 7.73 -9.41 18.14
N PRO A 47 6.40 -9.52 17.98
CA PRO A 47 5.70 -10.76 18.29
C PRO A 47 6.03 -11.90 17.32
N LEU A 48 6.30 -11.60 16.04
CA LEU A 48 6.62 -12.63 15.05
C LEU A 48 8.12 -12.97 14.97
N ALA A 49 9.00 -12.24 15.65
CA ALA A 49 10.45 -12.47 15.56
C ALA A 49 10.85 -13.89 15.98
N GLY A 50 10.24 -14.42 17.04
CA GLY A 50 10.49 -15.79 17.51
C GLY A 50 9.98 -16.87 16.55
N PHE A 51 8.91 -16.60 15.81
CA PHE A 51 8.32 -17.54 14.84
C PHE A 51 9.05 -17.51 13.49
N LEU A 52 9.39 -16.32 13.01
CA LEU A 52 10.18 -16.13 11.80
C LEU A 52 11.62 -16.64 11.97
N GLY A 53 12.21 -16.49 13.15
CA GLY A 53 13.57 -16.99 13.43
C GLY A 53 13.72 -18.51 13.31
N LYS A 54 12.63 -19.28 13.43
CA LYS A 54 12.64 -20.74 13.22
C LYS A 54 12.67 -21.15 11.74
N HIS A 55 12.26 -20.27 10.83
CA HIS A 55 12.12 -20.59 9.41
C HIS A 55 12.67 -19.45 8.54
N VAL A 56 13.95 -19.58 8.13
CA VAL A 56 14.67 -18.60 7.30
C VAL A 56 13.89 -18.16 6.06
N TRP A 57 13.19 -19.09 5.39
CA TRP A 57 12.40 -18.77 4.21
C TRP A 57 11.21 -17.84 4.51
N LEU A 58 10.48 -18.09 5.61
CA LEU A 58 9.36 -17.23 6.03
C LEU A 58 9.88 -15.85 6.45
N PHE A 59 11.05 -15.78 7.11
CA PHE A 59 11.71 -14.53 7.43
C PHE A 59 12.01 -13.72 6.16
N VAL A 60 12.66 -14.32 5.16
CA VAL A 60 13.01 -13.63 3.91
C VAL A 60 11.77 -13.17 3.15
N ILE A 61 10.75 -14.03 3.00
CA ILE A 61 9.51 -13.66 2.30
C ILE A 61 8.78 -12.51 3.00
N TRP A 62 8.71 -12.55 4.34
CA TRP A 62 8.06 -11.50 5.12
C TRP A 62 8.76 -10.15 4.95
N TRP A 63 10.07 -10.11 5.16
CA TRP A 63 10.85 -8.88 5.03
C TRP A 63 10.89 -8.38 3.60
N PHE A 64 10.98 -9.27 2.61
CA PHE A 64 10.85 -8.90 1.21
C PHE A 64 9.50 -8.25 0.92
N GLY A 65 8.41 -8.81 1.45
CA GLY A 65 7.07 -8.20 1.39
C GLY A 65 7.01 -6.81 2.02
N CYS A 66 7.60 -6.63 3.21
CA CYS A 66 7.70 -5.32 3.87
C CYS A 66 8.47 -4.29 3.03
N VAL A 67 9.63 -4.67 2.50
CA VAL A 67 10.45 -3.80 1.64
C VAL A 67 9.69 -3.44 0.37
N PHE A 68 9.09 -4.43 -0.28
CA PHE A 68 8.30 -4.22 -1.49
C PHE A 68 7.11 -3.28 -1.25
N TYR A 69 6.38 -3.48 -0.15
CA TYR A 69 5.28 -2.59 0.23
C TYR A 69 5.75 -1.17 0.53
N THR A 70 6.90 -1.04 1.22
CA THR A 70 7.52 0.26 1.49
C THR A 70 7.85 1.00 0.20
N LEU A 71 8.40 0.30 -0.80
CA LEU A 71 8.68 0.88 -2.13
C LEU A 71 7.40 1.39 -2.81
N LEU A 72 6.29 0.66 -2.73
CA LEU A 72 5.00 1.10 -3.28
C LEU A 72 4.47 2.36 -2.57
N VAL A 73 4.61 2.43 -1.24
CA VAL A 73 4.21 3.62 -0.47
C VAL A 73 5.07 4.83 -0.84
N ILE A 74 6.39 4.64 -0.99
CA ILE A 74 7.30 5.69 -1.44
C ILE A 74 6.91 6.17 -2.84
N LEU A 75 6.61 5.26 -3.76
CA LEU A 75 6.19 5.63 -5.12
C LEU A 75 4.89 6.46 -5.10
N LEU A 76 3.92 6.08 -4.26
CA LEU A 76 2.69 6.84 -4.06
C LEU A 76 2.97 8.22 -3.43
N ALA A 77 3.92 8.31 -2.51
CA ALA A 77 4.33 9.57 -1.89
C ALA A 77 5.00 10.52 -2.88
N ILE A 78 5.88 10.01 -3.73
CA ILE A 78 6.49 10.78 -4.82
C ILE A 78 5.39 11.28 -5.78
N TYR A 79 4.43 10.41 -6.14
CA TYR A 79 3.31 10.81 -6.98
C TYR A 79 2.46 11.92 -6.33
N ASP A 80 2.16 11.82 -5.03
CA ASP A 80 1.45 12.89 -4.30
C ASP A 80 2.23 14.21 -4.33
N MET A 81 3.54 14.19 -4.09
CA MET A 81 4.40 15.38 -4.18
C MET A 81 4.39 15.99 -5.59
N LEU A 82 4.57 15.17 -6.63
CA LEU A 82 4.56 15.63 -8.03
C LEU A 82 3.23 16.25 -8.42
N MET A 83 2.10 15.66 -8.01
CA MET A 83 0.78 16.23 -8.27
C MET A 83 0.52 17.52 -7.50
N VAL A 84 1.07 17.66 -6.29
CA VAL A 84 1.03 18.93 -5.55
C VAL A 84 1.84 20.01 -6.27
N MET A 85 3.00 19.67 -6.85
CA MET A 85 3.85 20.61 -7.59
C MET A 85 3.27 21.00 -8.96
N LYS A 86 2.56 20.08 -9.63
CA LYS A 86 1.93 20.31 -10.94
C LYS A 86 0.66 21.17 -10.87
N GLY A 87 0.12 21.41 -9.67
CA GLY A 87 -1.04 22.28 -9.44
C GLY A 87 -0.75 23.80 -9.46
N ARG A 88 0.29 24.24 -10.20
CA ARG A 88 0.45 25.63 -10.66
C ARG A 88 0.15 25.68 -12.16
#